data_AF-A0A354CY97-F1
#
_entry.id   AF-A0A354CY97-F1
#
_cell.length_a   1.000
_cell.length_b   1.000
_cell.length_c   1.000
_cell.angle_alpha   90.00
_cell.angle_beta   90.00
_cell.angle_gamma   90.00
#
_symmetry.space_group_name_H-M   'P 1'
#
loop_
_entity.id
_entity.type
_entity.pdbx_description
1 polymer ?
#
loop_
_entity_poly.entity_id
_entity_poly.type
_entity_poly.pdbx_seq_one_letter_code
_entity_poly.pdbx_strand_id
1 'polypeptide(L)'
;MPDAIIDLPGLPLTGLYAKESSKEPVAGIDQQLAVCPSCGHGQLVSQVSPSLLYGESYSFRTSVSDTAKQGTGFFLSKLRQLSADRNFHRVLDVGCNDLHLLRQLDGWVESRVGIDPVWSSGEKRQAQPDERDARINVIGAAVEAIDLRQTLEAPPDLVLCRHTLEHIDDPRAVLSKLFEASTEDALFLFEVPGFEALIRRLRFDQVFHQHVQYFSCSSFQRLLEEVGFRYLAHWANYHDWGALVMAFVKNVGQGPRHAAETSPAVNPASVREAYELFRRQMASTNAVLNQLRGTRVYGYGASAMLPILASHLGNDLSLLTAVLDDDPTKDGLCYGNLPLTIRSPSGVLDLDDASIFLTALDNVKPIMTKLLARRPKHILYPLHLI
;
A
#
# COMPACT_ATOMS: atom_id res chain seq x y z
N MET A 1 -15.53 2.74 -18.92
CA MET A 1 -14.42 3.22 -18.07
C MET A 1 -14.12 4.65 -18.45
N PRO A 2 -13.69 5.51 -17.51
CA PRO A 2 -13.22 6.86 -17.85
C PRO A 2 -11.97 6.77 -18.73
N ASP A 3 -11.71 7.82 -19.50
CA ASP A 3 -10.50 7.92 -20.33
C ASP A 3 -9.24 7.93 -19.45
N ALA A 4 -8.19 7.27 -19.93
CA ALA A 4 -6.87 7.34 -19.33
C ALA A 4 -6.36 8.79 -19.33
N ILE A 5 -5.74 9.20 -18.22
CA ILE A 5 -5.20 10.55 -18.06
C ILE A 5 -3.67 10.58 -17.89
N ILE A 6 -3.07 9.43 -17.59
CA ILE A 6 -1.63 9.21 -17.48
C ILE A 6 -1.28 7.88 -18.14
N ASP A 7 -0.25 7.91 -18.99
CA ASP A 7 0.33 6.71 -19.62
C ASP A 7 1.63 6.32 -18.90
N LEU A 8 1.79 5.02 -18.63
CA LEU A 8 2.92 4.41 -17.95
C LEU A 8 3.44 3.23 -18.79
N PRO A 9 4.10 3.50 -19.93
CA PRO A 9 4.60 2.46 -20.81
C PRO A 9 5.72 1.66 -20.14
N GLY A 10 5.69 0.34 -20.29
CA GLY A 10 6.70 -0.58 -19.77
C GLY A 10 6.91 -0.44 -18.26
N LEU A 11 5.85 -0.18 -17.48
CA LEU A 11 5.96 -0.03 -16.03
C LEU A 11 6.52 -1.33 -15.41
N PRO A 12 7.64 -1.29 -14.66
CA PRO A 12 8.26 -2.51 -14.15
C PRO A 12 7.47 -3.11 -12.99
N LEU A 13 7.59 -4.43 -12.81
CA LEU A 13 7.03 -5.11 -11.64
C LEU A 13 7.83 -4.76 -10.36
N THR A 14 7.14 -4.77 -9.23
CA THR A 14 7.70 -4.50 -7.90
C THR A 14 8.18 -5.79 -7.23
N GLY A 15 9.07 -5.67 -6.25
CA GLY A 15 9.41 -6.78 -5.34
C GLY A 15 10.18 -7.95 -5.96
N LEU A 16 10.72 -7.81 -7.18
CA LEU A 16 11.54 -8.84 -7.82
C LEU A 16 12.99 -8.75 -7.35
N TYR A 17 13.41 -9.72 -6.53
CA TYR A 17 14.78 -9.88 -6.08
C TYR A 17 15.34 -11.25 -6.49
N ALA A 18 16.63 -11.31 -6.81
CA ALA A 18 17.32 -12.53 -7.21
C ALA A 18 18.70 -12.61 -6.53
N LYS A 19 19.25 -13.82 -6.41
CA LYS A 19 20.63 -14.01 -5.90
C LYS A 19 21.70 -13.55 -6.88
N GLU A 20 21.40 -13.61 -8.18
CA GLU A 20 22.31 -13.24 -9.25
C GLU A 20 21.67 -12.18 -10.13
N SER A 21 22.47 -11.24 -10.64
CA SER A 21 22.00 -10.24 -11.58
C SER A 21 21.65 -10.91 -12.90
N SER A 22 20.42 -10.70 -13.38
CA SER A 22 20.08 -11.04 -14.76
C SER A 22 20.81 -10.12 -15.74
N LYS A 23 21.19 -10.64 -16.90
CA LYS A 23 21.67 -9.84 -18.04
C LYS A 23 20.52 -9.18 -18.81
N GLU A 24 19.31 -9.73 -18.68
CA GLU A 24 18.09 -9.24 -19.30
C GLU A 24 17.09 -8.87 -18.19
N PRO A 25 16.82 -7.57 -17.97
CA PRO A 25 15.82 -7.13 -17.00
C PRO A 25 14.44 -7.70 -17.36
N VAL A 26 13.61 -8.02 -16.35
CA VAL A 26 12.23 -8.44 -16.63
C VAL A 26 11.50 -7.27 -17.30
N ALA A 27 10.85 -7.57 -18.43
CA ALA A 27 10.08 -6.57 -19.16
C ALA A 27 8.93 -6.02 -18.29
N GLY A 28 8.72 -4.71 -18.37
CA GLY A 28 7.57 -4.07 -17.75
C GLY A 28 6.27 -4.32 -18.52
N ILE A 29 5.16 -3.91 -17.91
CA ILE A 29 3.81 -4.03 -18.47
C ILE A 29 3.24 -2.63 -18.62
N ASP A 30 2.72 -2.32 -19.81
CA ASP A 30 2.06 -1.05 -20.09
C ASP A 30 0.86 -0.84 -19.14
N GLN A 31 0.83 0.34 -18.55
CA GLN A 31 -0.21 0.75 -17.63
C GLN A 31 -0.74 2.13 -17.98
N GLN A 32 -1.96 2.39 -17.55
CA GLN A 32 -2.60 3.70 -17.67
C GLN A 32 -3.42 3.96 -16.43
N LEU A 33 -3.40 5.19 -15.92
CA LEU A 33 -4.28 5.63 -14.85
C LEU A 33 -5.45 6.42 -15.46
N ALA A 34 -6.67 5.92 -15.27
CA ALA A 34 -7.89 6.63 -15.59
C ALA A 34 -8.50 7.26 -14.33
N VAL A 35 -9.15 8.42 -14.47
CA VAL A 35 -9.83 9.10 -13.35
C VAL A 35 -11.24 9.48 -13.76
N CYS A 36 -12.22 9.05 -12.97
CA CYS A 36 -13.63 9.32 -13.22
C CYS A 36 -13.94 10.83 -13.02
N PRO A 37 -14.46 11.54 -14.04
CA PRO A 37 -14.79 12.96 -13.90
C PRO A 37 -15.99 13.24 -12.99
N SER A 38 -16.78 12.22 -12.65
CA SER A 38 -17.98 12.37 -11.81
C SER A 38 -17.71 12.16 -10.32
N CYS A 39 -16.91 11.16 -9.94
CA CYS A 39 -16.65 10.84 -8.54
C CYS A 39 -15.19 11.02 -8.12
N GLY A 40 -14.27 11.28 -9.06
CA GLY A 40 -12.85 11.43 -8.77
C GLY A 40 -12.12 10.12 -8.43
N HIS A 41 -12.75 8.96 -8.62
CA HIS A 41 -12.09 7.65 -8.45
C HIS A 41 -10.99 7.46 -9.49
N GLY A 42 -9.79 7.08 -9.06
CA GLY A 42 -8.73 6.65 -9.97
C GLY A 42 -8.69 5.13 -10.10
N GLN A 43 -8.36 4.61 -11.28
CA GLN A 43 -8.24 3.18 -11.52
C GLN A 43 -7.18 2.89 -12.59
N LEU A 44 -6.38 1.83 -12.41
CA LEU A 44 -5.55 1.31 -13.48
C LEU A 44 -6.40 0.65 -14.56
N VAL A 45 -6.13 0.95 -15.82
CA VAL A 45 -6.89 0.42 -16.97
C VAL A 45 -6.57 -1.06 -17.23
N SER A 46 -5.31 -1.45 -17.06
CA SER A 46 -4.83 -2.80 -17.34
C SER A 46 -4.73 -3.60 -16.04
N GLN A 47 -5.47 -4.70 -15.96
CA GLN A 47 -5.36 -5.63 -14.83
C GLN A 47 -4.25 -6.65 -15.10
N VAL A 48 -3.40 -6.85 -14.09
CA VAL A 48 -2.37 -7.88 -14.10
C VAL A 48 -2.82 -9.02 -13.21
N SER A 49 -2.64 -10.26 -13.67
CA SER A 49 -3.06 -11.44 -12.91
C SER A 49 -2.50 -11.41 -11.48
N PRO A 50 -3.34 -11.61 -10.45
CA PRO A 50 -2.88 -11.73 -9.07
C PRO A 50 -1.78 -12.80 -8.89
N SER A 51 -1.80 -13.89 -9.66
CA SER A 51 -0.76 -14.91 -9.61
C SER A 51 0.62 -14.41 -10.04
N LEU A 52 0.69 -13.41 -10.92
CA LEU A 52 1.95 -12.78 -11.33
C LEU A 52 2.45 -11.78 -10.28
N LEU A 53 1.53 -11.11 -9.57
CA LEU A 53 1.85 -10.08 -8.58
C LEU A 53 2.12 -10.64 -7.18
N TYR A 54 1.39 -11.69 -6.80
CA TYR A 54 1.35 -12.27 -5.47
C TYR A 54 1.73 -13.76 -5.46
N GLY A 55 2.47 -14.22 -6.48
CA GLY A 55 3.01 -15.58 -6.54
C GLY A 55 4.04 -15.87 -5.46
N GLU A 56 4.93 -16.83 -5.69
CA GLU A 56 5.92 -17.31 -4.69
C GLU A 56 6.83 -16.21 -4.10
N SER A 57 6.92 -15.04 -4.73
CA SER A 57 7.75 -13.92 -4.31
C SER A 57 7.10 -12.96 -3.31
N TYR A 58 5.81 -13.09 -2.97
CA TYR A 58 5.15 -12.15 -2.04
C TYR A 58 5.56 -12.34 -0.58
N SER A 59 6.46 -11.46 -0.12
CA SER A 59 7.11 -11.55 1.18
C SER A 59 6.68 -10.50 2.20
N PHE A 60 5.78 -9.57 1.85
CA PHE A 60 5.42 -8.48 2.77
C PHE A 60 4.62 -9.00 3.98
N ARG A 61 5.06 -8.63 5.18
CA ARG A 61 4.44 -9.00 6.46
C ARG A 61 4.29 -7.74 7.32
N THR A 62 3.09 -7.52 7.85
CA THR A 62 2.80 -6.32 8.66
C THR A 62 3.69 -6.25 9.90
N SER A 63 3.88 -7.39 10.58
CA SER A 63 4.63 -7.46 11.84
C SER A 63 6.12 -7.13 11.73
N VAL A 64 6.72 -7.24 10.55
CA VAL A 64 8.15 -6.96 10.34
C VAL A 64 8.43 -5.51 9.94
N SER A 65 7.39 -4.74 9.60
CA SER A 65 7.52 -3.33 9.21
C SER A 65 7.11 -2.42 10.38
N ASP A 66 8.06 -1.61 10.87
CA ASP A 66 7.77 -0.64 11.95
C ASP A 66 6.71 0.38 11.55
N THR A 67 6.76 0.87 10.30
CA THR A 67 5.76 1.78 9.74
C THR A 67 4.38 1.13 9.72
N ALA A 68 4.26 -0.11 9.23
CA ALA A 68 2.97 -0.81 9.16
C ALA A 68 2.39 -1.14 10.55
N LYS A 69 3.25 -1.45 11.54
CA LYS A 69 2.84 -1.61 12.94
C LYS A 69 2.31 -0.31 13.54
N GLN A 70 2.98 0.82 13.29
CA GLN A 70 2.50 2.14 13.73
C GLN A 70 1.17 2.50 13.07
N GLY A 71 1.02 2.20 11.78
CA GLY A 71 -0.23 2.26 11.03
C GLY A 71 -1.37 1.50 11.70
N THR A 72 -1.10 0.23 12.04
CA THR A 72 -2.06 -0.63 12.77
C THR A 72 -2.49 0.02 14.09
N GLY A 73 -1.55 0.61 14.84
CA GLY A 73 -1.84 1.35 16.07
C GLY A 73 -2.75 2.56 15.84
N PHE A 74 -2.49 3.35 14.80
CA PHE A 74 -3.35 4.46 14.40
C PHE A 74 -4.76 3.98 14.03
N PHE A 75 -4.87 2.97 13.18
CA PHE A 75 -6.13 2.37 12.76
C PHE A 75 -6.97 1.89 13.96
N LEU A 76 -6.36 1.14 14.87
CA LEU A 76 -7.02 0.67 16.10
C LEU A 76 -7.41 1.82 17.04
N SER A 77 -6.65 2.91 17.07
CA SER A 77 -7.05 4.11 17.84
C SER A 77 -8.37 4.71 17.32
N LYS A 78 -8.61 4.65 16.00
CA LYS A 78 -9.86 5.14 15.39
C LYS A 78 -11.01 4.20 15.64
N LEU A 79 -10.76 2.89 15.60
CA LEU A 79 -11.74 1.91 16.02
C LEU A 79 -12.20 2.17 17.47
N ARG A 80 -11.25 2.34 18.40
CA ARG A 80 -11.55 2.63 19.82
C ARG A 80 -12.33 3.92 20.01
N GLN A 81 -11.98 4.97 19.26
CA GLN A 81 -12.69 6.24 19.28
C GLN A 81 -14.17 6.09 18.88
N LEU A 82 -14.48 5.20 17.94
CA LEU A 82 -15.84 4.96 17.44
C LEU A 82 -16.64 3.99 18.31
N SER A 83 -15.98 2.96 18.84
CA SER A 83 -16.64 1.87 19.55
C SER A 83 -16.93 2.20 21.01
N ALA A 84 -16.21 3.15 21.62
CA ALA A 84 -16.19 3.35 23.07
C ALA A 84 -16.03 2.00 23.80
N ASP A 85 -16.94 1.66 24.71
CA ASP A 85 -16.97 0.40 25.49
C ASP A 85 -17.73 -0.74 24.79
N ARG A 86 -18.07 -0.63 23.49
CA ARG A 86 -18.73 -1.71 22.74
C ARG A 86 -17.81 -2.92 22.67
N ASN A 87 -18.31 -4.05 23.19
CA ASN A 87 -17.75 -5.37 22.91
C ASN A 87 -18.32 -5.88 21.59
N PHE A 88 -17.45 -6.41 20.73
CA PHE A 88 -17.86 -7.04 19.48
C PHE A 88 -17.87 -8.56 19.67
N HIS A 89 -18.87 -9.22 19.13
CA HIS A 89 -18.95 -10.68 19.17
C HIS A 89 -18.01 -11.31 18.15
N ARG A 90 -17.99 -10.80 16.91
CA ARG A 90 -17.17 -11.36 15.83
C ARG A 90 -16.61 -10.29 14.90
N VAL A 91 -15.29 -10.32 14.75
CA VAL A 91 -14.56 -9.55 13.75
C VAL A 91 -14.24 -10.38 12.53
N LEU A 92 -14.40 -9.79 11.35
CA LEU A 92 -13.86 -10.25 10.09
C LEU A 92 -12.79 -9.29 9.58
N ASP A 93 -11.57 -9.77 9.35
CA ASP A 93 -10.47 -9.00 8.75
C ASP A 93 -10.19 -9.50 7.31
N VAL A 94 -10.43 -8.63 6.33
CA VAL A 94 -10.27 -8.90 4.90
C VAL A 94 -8.86 -8.49 4.45
N GLY A 95 -8.06 -9.46 4.03
CA GLY A 95 -6.62 -9.32 3.81
C GLY A 95 -5.84 -9.33 5.12
N CYS A 96 -6.11 -10.32 5.98
CA CYS A 96 -5.57 -10.39 7.34
C CYS A 96 -4.05 -10.59 7.42
N ASN A 97 -3.37 -10.81 6.29
CA ASN A 97 -1.92 -10.94 6.15
C ASN A 97 -1.34 -11.95 7.17
N ASP A 98 -0.46 -11.50 8.06
CA ASP A 98 0.23 -12.29 9.07
C ASP A 98 -0.47 -12.30 10.45
N LEU A 99 -1.76 -11.93 10.46
CA LEU A 99 -2.65 -11.85 11.63
C LEU A 99 -2.25 -10.76 12.65
N HIS A 100 -1.32 -9.86 12.32
CA HIS A 100 -0.87 -8.84 13.26
C HIS A 100 -2.03 -8.00 13.81
N LEU A 101 -2.94 -7.53 12.94
CA LEU A 101 -4.12 -6.77 13.34
C LEU A 101 -5.05 -7.59 14.26
N LEU A 102 -5.43 -8.80 13.84
CA LEU A 102 -6.33 -9.68 14.62
C LEU A 102 -5.77 -10.04 16.01
N ARG A 103 -4.45 -10.17 16.16
CA ARG A 103 -3.81 -10.42 17.46
C ARG A 103 -3.95 -9.24 18.42
N GLN A 104 -4.01 -8.01 17.92
CA GLN A 104 -4.21 -6.80 18.74
C GLN A 104 -5.66 -6.65 19.25
N LEU A 105 -6.59 -7.44 18.71
CA LEU A 105 -8.00 -7.48 19.12
C LEU A 105 -8.27 -8.57 20.17
N ASP A 106 -7.24 -9.26 20.66
CA ASP A 106 -7.40 -10.28 21.70
C ASP A 106 -8.01 -9.67 22.98
N GLY A 107 -9.02 -10.35 23.53
CA GLY A 107 -9.76 -9.89 24.71
C GLY A 107 -10.74 -8.74 24.46
N TRP A 108 -10.75 -8.14 23.27
CA TRP A 108 -11.74 -7.13 22.88
C TRP A 108 -12.88 -7.70 22.01
N VAL A 109 -12.58 -8.77 21.27
CA VAL A 109 -13.55 -9.46 20.41
C VAL A 109 -13.56 -10.95 20.74
N GLU A 110 -14.76 -11.55 20.83
CA GLU A 110 -14.92 -12.95 21.24
C GLU A 110 -14.42 -13.93 20.18
N SER A 111 -14.80 -13.70 18.91
CA SER A 111 -14.44 -14.53 17.76
C SER A 111 -13.72 -13.70 16.69
N ARG A 112 -12.60 -14.21 16.17
CA ARG A 112 -11.78 -13.52 15.15
C ARG A 112 -11.66 -14.36 13.90
N VAL A 113 -11.99 -13.77 12.76
CA VAL A 113 -11.89 -14.44 11.46
C VAL A 113 -11.04 -13.59 10.53
N GLY A 114 -10.08 -14.21 9.86
CA GLY A 114 -9.29 -13.59 8.79
C GLY A 114 -9.57 -14.26 7.45
N ILE A 115 -9.59 -13.49 6.36
CA ILE A 115 -9.61 -13.99 4.98
C ILE A 115 -8.38 -13.44 4.28
N ASP A 116 -7.53 -14.30 3.74
CA ASP A 116 -6.40 -13.86 2.93
C ASP A 116 -5.87 -15.00 2.03
N PRO A 117 -5.67 -14.77 0.71
CA PRO A 117 -5.14 -15.77 -0.21
C PRO A 117 -3.73 -16.25 0.17
N VAL A 118 -2.93 -15.52 0.94
CA VAL A 118 -1.60 -15.99 1.36
C VAL A 118 -1.64 -17.26 2.21
N TRP A 119 -2.83 -17.66 2.69
CA TRP A 119 -3.03 -18.89 3.45
C TRP A 119 -3.54 -20.08 2.60
N SER A 120 -3.73 -19.91 1.28
CA SER A 120 -4.35 -20.94 0.42
C SER A 120 -3.43 -22.12 0.08
N SER A 121 -2.12 -21.91 0.05
CA SER A 121 -1.12 -22.89 -0.44
C SER A 121 -0.55 -23.80 0.65
N GLY A 122 -1.08 -23.77 1.88
CA GLY A 122 -0.52 -24.57 2.98
C GLY A 122 0.86 -24.10 3.47
N GLU A 123 1.39 -22.98 2.93
CA GLU A 123 2.43 -22.16 3.55
C GLU A 123 1.88 -21.52 4.83
N LYS A 124 1.59 -22.38 5.80
CA LYS A 124 1.33 -21.99 7.16
C LYS A 124 2.55 -21.23 7.64
N ARG A 125 2.37 -19.91 7.75
CA ARG A 125 3.08 -19.03 8.68
C ARG A 125 4.57 -18.83 8.41
N GLN A 126 4.89 -17.75 7.73
CA GLN A 126 6.06 -16.94 8.12
C GLN A 126 5.80 -16.14 9.42
N ALA A 127 4.55 -16.09 9.89
CA ALA A 127 4.19 -15.48 11.16
C ALA A 127 4.55 -16.42 12.32
N GLN A 128 5.37 -15.97 13.27
CA GLN A 128 5.69 -16.80 14.44
C GLN A 128 4.40 -17.27 15.15
N PRO A 129 4.34 -18.53 15.65
CA PRO A 129 3.22 -18.99 16.44
C PRO A 129 2.95 -18.07 17.63
N ASP A 130 1.69 -17.71 17.85
CA ASP A 130 1.26 -16.87 18.96
C ASP A 130 0.07 -17.55 19.66
N GLU A 131 0.07 -17.58 20.99
CA GLU A 131 -1.00 -18.19 21.78
C GLU A 131 -2.36 -17.55 21.51
N ARG A 132 -2.37 -16.25 21.15
CA ARG A 132 -3.58 -15.50 20.80
C ARG A 132 -4.23 -16.00 19.52
N ASP A 133 -3.55 -16.83 18.74
CA ASP A 133 -4.08 -17.39 17.50
C ASP A 133 -5.12 -18.50 17.74
N ALA A 134 -5.20 -19.06 18.94
CA ALA A 134 -6.12 -20.16 19.26
C ALA A 134 -7.61 -19.83 19.01
N ARG A 135 -7.97 -18.53 18.99
CA ARG A 135 -9.31 -18.02 18.69
C ARG A 135 -9.42 -17.31 17.34
N ILE A 136 -8.45 -17.51 16.45
CA ILE A 136 -8.44 -16.95 15.10
C ILE A 136 -8.70 -18.08 14.10
N ASN A 137 -9.83 -18.00 13.38
CA ASN A 137 -10.08 -18.83 12.21
C ASN A 137 -9.58 -18.10 10.96
N VAL A 138 -8.85 -18.77 10.07
CA VAL A 138 -8.31 -18.16 8.84
C VAL A 138 -8.79 -18.92 7.62
N ILE A 139 -9.39 -18.19 6.68
CA ILE A 139 -9.85 -18.69 5.39
C ILE A 139 -8.80 -18.32 4.35
N GLY A 140 -8.08 -19.33 3.85
CA GLY A 140 -7.06 -19.16 2.82
C GLY A 140 -7.64 -19.03 1.42
N ALA A 141 -8.24 -17.88 1.12
CA ALA A 141 -8.82 -17.58 -0.18
C ALA A 141 -8.92 -16.08 -0.42
N ALA A 142 -9.02 -15.68 -1.69
CA ALA A 142 -9.46 -14.33 -2.05
C ALA A 142 -10.93 -14.15 -1.67
N VAL A 143 -11.29 -12.97 -1.15
CA VAL A 143 -12.67 -12.67 -0.70
C VAL A 143 -13.66 -12.68 -1.88
N GLU A 144 -13.18 -12.37 -3.07
CA GLU A 144 -13.91 -12.43 -4.33
C GLU A 144 -14.35 -13.86 -4.68
N ALA A 145 -13.57 -14.86 -4.27
CA ALA A 145 -13.76 -16.27 -4.64
C ALA A 145 -14.68 -17.06 -3.69
N ILE A 146 -15.11 -16.47 -2.57
CA ILE A 146 -15.90 -17.17 -1.55
C ILE A 146 -17.31 -16.58 -1.39
N ASP A 147 -18.25 -17.42 -0.95
CA ASP A 147 -19.57 -17.02 -0.44
C ASP A 147 -19.47 -16.85 1.07
N LEU A 148 -19.47 -15.60 1.54
CA LEU A 148 -19.31 -15.28 2.95
C LEU A 148 -20.45 -15.80 3.84
N ARG A 149 -21.68 -15.88 3.32
CA ARG A 149 -22.83 -16.38 4.13
C ARG A 149 -22.73 -17.87 4.40
N GLN A 150 -22.16 -18.62 3.45
CA GLN A 150 -21.94 -20.06 3.61
C GLN A 150 -20.65 -20.37 4.38
N THR A 151 -19.63 -19.52 4.23
CA THR A 151 -18.30 -19.76 4.80
C THR A 151 -18.21 -19.35 6.27
N LEU A 152 -18.90 -18.28 6.68
CA LEU A 152 -18.84 -17.77 8.05
C LEU A 152 -19.85 -18.50 8.94
N GLU A 153 -19.40 -18.96 10.11
CA GLU A 153 -20.26 -19.66 11.09
C GLU A 153 -21.40 -18.79 11.64
N ALA A 154 -21.20 -17.47 11.66
CA ALA A 154 -22.23 -16.49 11.95
C ALA A 154 -21.77 -15.08 11.48
N PRO A 155 -22.71 -14.15 11.24
CA PRO A 155 -22.40 -12.80 10.78
C PRO A 155 -21.45 -12.03 11.69
N PRO A 156 -20.43 -11.32 11.16
CA PRO A 156 -19.61 -10.40 11.94
C PRO A 156 -20.38 -9.10 12.25
N ASP A 157 -20.13 -8.56 13.43
CA ASP A 157 -20.58 -7.23 13.89
C ASP A 157 -19.44 -6.18 13.84
N LEU A 158 -18.21 -6.62 13.51
CA LEU A 158 -17.09 -5.77 13.14
C LEU A 158 -16.43 -6.29 11.85
N VAL A 159 -16.24 -5.42 10.86
CA VAL A 159 -15.51 -5.75 9.62
C VAL A 159 -14.37 -4.78 9.41
N LEU A 160 -13.17 -5.32 9.26
CA LEU A 160 -11.93 -4.60 9.05
C LEU A 160 -11.35 -4.95 7.68
N CYS A 161 -10.71 -3.99 7.06
CA CYS A 161 -10.00 -4.17 5.79
C CYS A 161 -8.91 -3.11 5.71
N ARG A 162 -7.63 -3.52 5.80
CA ARG A 162 -6.50 -2.58 5.74
C ARG A 162 -5.59 -2.95 4.59
N HIS A 163 -5.37 -2.00 3.70
CA HIS A 163 -4.47 -2.16 2.55
C HIS A 163 -4.79 -3.40 1.69
N THR A 164 -6.08 -3.59 1.43
CA THR A 164 -6.60 -4.73 0.65
C THR A 164 -7.55 -4.27 -0.44
N LEU A 165 -8.47 -3.36 -0.14
CA LEU A 165 -9.52 -2.95 -1.09
C LEU A 165 -8.94 -2.29 -2.36
N GLU A 166 -7.78 -1.64 -2.27
CA GLU A 166 -7.06 -1.05 -3.41
C GLU A 166 -6.55 -2.08 -4.43
N HIS A 167 -6.41 -3.34 -4.00
CA HIS A 167 -5.94 -4.45 -4.82
C HIS A 167 -7.10 -5.20 -5.50
N ILE A 168 -8.35 -4.91 -5.10
CA ILE A 168 -9.54 -5.64 -5.54
C ILE A 168 -10.08 -5.04 -6.84
N ASP A 169 -10.33 -5.90 -7.81
CA ASP A 169 -10.81 -5.52 -9.14
C ASP A 169 -12.23 -4.93 -9.13
N ASP A 170 -13.15 -5.57 -8.40
CA ASP A 170 -14.52 -5.09 -8.19
C ASP A 170 -14.78 -4.82 -6.69
N PRO A 171 -14.36 -3.66 -6.19
CA PRO A 171 -14.57 -3.32 -4.78
C PRO A 171 -16.06 -3.18 -4.44
N ARG A 172 -16.92 -2.87 -5.42
CA ARG A 172 -18.38 -2.80 -5.20
C ARG A 172 -18.94 -4.18 -4.88
N ALA A 173 -18.58 -5.20 -5.66
CA ALA A 173 -19.03 -6.57 -5.42
C ALA A 173 -18.59 -7.10 -4.05
N VAL A 174 -17.35 -6.82 -3.64
CA VAL A 174 -16.86 -7.22 -2.32
C VAL A 174 -17.59 -6.48 -1.20
N LEU A 175 -17.80 -5.18 -1.33
CA LEU A 175 -18.58 -4.39 -0.37
C LEU A 175 -20.03 -4.89 -0.28
N SER A 176 -20.67 -5.27 -1.39
CA SER A 176 -22.01 -5.87 -1.38
C SER A 176 -22.04 -7.22 -0.67
N LYS A 177 -21.06 -8.09 -0.92
CA LYS A 177 -20.93 -9.38 -0.19
C LYS A 177 -20.78 -9.17 1.32
N LEU A 178 -19.96 -8.21 1.73
CA LEU A 178 -19.75 -7.88 3.13
C LEU A 178 -21.03 -7.26 3.74
N PHE A 179 -21.71 -6.36 3.01
CA PHE A 179 -23.01 -5.84 3.41
C PHE A 179 -24.01 -6.98 3.66
N GLU A 180 -24.03 -7.99 2.82
CA GLU A 180 -24.96 -9.11 2.95
C GLU A 180 -24.62 -10.09 4.08
N ALA A 181 -23.34 -10.26 4.40
CA ALA A 181 -22.85 -11.26 5.34
C ALA A 181 -22.74 -10.78 6.80
N SER A 182 -22.76 -9.47 7.06
CA SER A 182 -22.63 -8.90 8.42
C SER A 182 -23.98 -8.73 9.16
N THR A 183 -23.95 -8.43 10.45
CA THR A 183 -25.15 -8.04 11.23
C THR A 183 -25.71 -6.68 10.77
N GLU A 184 -26.95 -6.34 11.17
CA GLU A 184 -27.57 -5.05 10.83
C GLU A 184 -26.83 -3.85 11.46
N ASP A 185 -26.28 -4.04 12.65
CA ASP A 185 -25.57 -3.03 13.47
C ASP A 185 -24.04 -3.10 13.32
N ALA A 186 -23.56 -3.82 12.30
CA ALA A 186 -22.14 -4.03 12.06
C ALA A 186 -21.40 -2.71 11.80
N LEU A 187 -20.26 -2.54 12.45
CA LEU A 187 -19.31 -1.46 12.18
C LEU A 187 -18.28 -1.92 11.15
N PHE A 188 -18.02 -1.08 10.16
CA PHE A 188 -17.00 -1.30 9.16
C PHE A 188 -15.92 -0.22 9.32
N LEU A 189 -14.66 -0.64 9.36
CA LEU A 189 -13.51 0.27 9.39
C LEU A 189 -12.51 -0.18 8.33
N PHE A 190 -12.32 0.64 7.31
CA PHE A 190 -11.51 0.33 6.14
C PHE A 190 -10.37 1.33 6.04
N GLU A 191 -9.19 0.88 5.62
CA GLU A 191 -8.02 1.72 5.37
C GLU A 191 -7.45 1.40 3.99
N VAL A 192 -7.31 2.44 3.17
CA VAL A 192 -6.77 2.39 1.81
C VAL A 192 -5.77 3.54 1.62
N PRO A 193 -4.84 3.48 0.66
CA PRO A 193 -4.05 4.64 0.26
C PRO A 193 -4.97 5.77 -0.21
N GLY A 194 -4.83 6.96 0.38
CA GLY A 194 -5.66 8.11 0.03
C GLY A 194 -5.20 8.76 -1.27
N PHE A 195 -6.07 8.83 -2.28
CA PHE A 195 -5.71 9.39 -3.58
C PHE A 195 -5.34 10.88 -3.49
N GLU A 196 -6.03 11.65 -2.63
CA GLU A 196 -5.69 13.05 -2.39
C GLU A 196 -4.30 13.21 -1.76
N ALA A 197 -3.88 12.28 -0.90
CA ALA A 197 -2.56 12.30 -0.29
C ALA A 197 -1.48 12.00 -1.34
N LEU A 198 -1.73 11.02 -2.21
CA LEU A 198 -0.86 10.71 -3.35
C LEU A 198 -0.66 11.94 -4.23
N ILE A 199 -1.76 12.58 -4.65
CA ILE A 199 -1.74 13.77 -5.52
C ILE A 199 -1.02 14.93 -4.83
N ARG A 200 -1.39 15.27 -3.58
CA ARG A 200 -0.79 16.42 -2.87
C ARG A 200 0.70 16.25 -2.60
N ARG A 201 1.15 15.01 -2.39
CA ARG A 201 2.56 14.70 -2.11
C ARG A 201 3.36 14.32 -3.36
N LEU A 202 2.73 14.36 -4.53
CA LEU A 202 3.30 13.92 -5.81
C LEU A 202 3.88 12.50 -5.74
N ARG A 203 3.22 11.58 -5.03
CA ARG A 203 3.66 10.19 -4.87
C ARG A 203 3.20 9.31 -6.03
N PHE A 204 3.42 9.76 -7.26
CA PHE A 204 3.05 8.96 -8.44
C PHE A 204 3.91 7.70 -8.60
N ASP A 205 5.00 7.58 -7.85
CA ASP A 205 5.72 6.31 -7.64
C ASP A 205 4.86 5.22 -6.96
N GLN A 206 3.75 5.61 -6.32
CA GLN A 206 2.75 4.69 -5.76
C GLN A 206 1.64 4.33 -6.75
N VAL A 207 1.80 4.66 -8.04
CA VAL A 207 0.92 4.18 -9.12
C VAL A 207 1.59 2.98 -9.80
N PHE A 208 1.14 1.76 -9.47
CA PHE A 208 1.76 0.50 -9.90
C PHE A 208 0.78 -0.68 -9.86
N HIS A 209 1.15 -1.80 -10.48
CA HIS A 209 0.23 -2.88 -10.85
C HIS A 209 -0.56 -3.51 -9.71
N GLN A 210 -0.03 -3.50 -8.48
CA GLN A 210 -0.76 -4.03 -7.33
C GLN A 210 -1.89 -3.08 -6.90
N HIS A 211 -1.74 -1.76 -7.06
CA HIS A 211 -2.76 -0.78 -6.70
C HIS A 211 -3.66 -0.53 -7.91
N VAL A 212 -4.74 -1.30 -8.00
CA VAL A 212 -5.71 -1.20 -9.10
C VAL A 212 -6.66 -0.03 -8.86
N GLN A 213 -7.02 0.25 -7.61
CA GLN A 213 -8.00 1.27 -7.22
C GLN A 213 -7.37 2.42 -6.43
N TYR A 214 -7.73 3.67 -6.74
CA TYR A 214 -7.27 4.88 -6.05
C TYR A 214 -8.47 5.64 -5.50
N PHE A 215 -8.74 5.40 -4.23
CA PHE A 215 -9.89 5.96 -3.53
C PHE A 215 -9.59 7.38 -3.03
N SER A 216 -10.41 8.33 -3.47
CA SER A 216 -10.57 9.60 -2.78
C SER A 216 -11.63 9.45 -1.68
N CYS A 217 -11.67 10.37 -0.71
CA CYS A 217 -12.72 10.37 0.30
C CYS A 217 -14.11 10.42 -0.34
N SER A 218 -14.28 11.32 -1.32
CA SER A 218 -15.54 11.47 -2.06
C SER A 218 -15.94 10.23 -2.87
N SER A 219 -15.01 9.61 -3.62
CA SER A 219 -15.31 8.43 -4.43
C SER A 219 -15.65 7.23 -3.56
N PHE A 220 -14.95 7.08 -2.43
CA PHE A 220 -15.21 5.99 -1.50
C PHE A 220 -16.54 6.20 -0.76
N GLN A 221 -16.86 7.43 -0.33
CA GLN A 221 -18.18 7.73 0.24
C GLN A 221 -19.32 7.39 -0.73
N ARG A 222 -19.19 7.79 -1.99
CA ARG A 222 -20.18 7.46 -3.02
C ARG A 222 -20.32 5.96 -3.24
N LEU A 223 -19.21 5.22 -3.34
CA LEU A 223 -19.23 3.76 -3.49
C LEU A 223 -19.97 3.09 -2.33
N LEU A 224 -19.72 3.55 -1.10
CA LEU A 224 -20.39 3.05 0.11
C LEU A 224 -21.90 3.31 0.06
N GLU A 225 -22.32 4.52 -0.28
CA GLU A 225 -23.74 4.88 -0.41
C GLU A 225 -24.44 4.05 -1.50
N GLU A 226 -23.79 3.82 -2.64
CA GLU A 226 -24.33 3.02 -3.75
C GLU A 226 -24.52 1.53 -3.39
N VAL A 227 -23.78 1.02 -2.41
CA VAL A 227 -23.94 -0.35 -1.89
C VAL A 227 -25.04 -0.41 -0.80
N GLY A 228 -25.40 0.71 -0.18
CA GLY A 228 -26.38 0.78 0.90
C GLY A 228 -25.77 1.02 2.28
N PHE A 229 -24.50 1.42 2.35
CA PHE A 229 -23.89 1.86 3.60
C PHE A 229 -24.17 3.33 3.89
N ARG A 230 -23.99 3.70 5.16
CA ARG A 230 -24.01 5.07 5.66
C ARG A 230 -22.65 5.40 6.23
N TYR A 231 -22.05 6.46 5.70
CA TYR A 231 -20.81 7.04 6.21
C TYR A 231 -20.95 7.50 7.66
N LEU A 232 -19.90 7.28 8.47
CA LEU A 232 -19.80 7.77 9.84
C LEU A 232 -18.70 8.82 10.01
N ALA A 233 -17.46 8.46 9.64
CA ALA A 233 -16.27 9.28 9.87
C ALA A 233 -15.12 8.84 8.96
N HIS A 234 -14.14 9.72 8.78
CA HIS A 234 -12.86 9.38 8.15
C HIS A 234 -11.69 10.07 8.83
N TRP A 235 -10.49 9.54 8.61
CA TRP A 235 -9.23 10.12 9.08
C TRP A 235 -8.15 9.92 8.03
N ALA A 236 -7.26 10.90 7.90
CA ALA A 236 -6.04 10.76 7.11
C ALA A 236 -4.85 10.46 8.01
N ASN A 237 -3.99 9.53 7.59
CA ASN A 237 -2.70 9.27 8.18
C ASN A 237 -1.59 9.50 7.14
N TYR A 238 -1.07 10.74 7.10
CA TYR A 238 0.01 11.09 6.19
C TYR A 238 1.35 10.44 6.53
N HIS A 239 1.48 9.83 7.71
CA HIS A 239 2.71 9.17 8.15
C HIS A 239 2.77 7.70 7.71
N ASP A 240 1.63 7.07 7.49
CA ASP A 240 1.52 5.69 7.00
C ASP A 240 1.05 5.71 5.55
N TRP A 241 1.99 5.98 4.64
CA TRP A 241 1.77 6.02 3.18
C TRP A 241 0.68 6.96 2.66
N GLY A 242 0.14 7.87 3.49
CA GLY A 242 -0.99 8.71 3.09
C GLY A 242 -2.34 8.00 3.20
N ALA A 243 -2.46 7.03 4.11
CA ALA A 243 -3.66 6.24 4.30
C ALA A 243 -4.91 7.09 4.62
N LEU A 244 -6.04 6.63 4.13
CA LEU A 244 -7.39 7.10 4.37
C LEU A 244 -8.16 6.00 5.10
N VAL A 245 -8.50 6.26 6.36
CA VAL A 245 -9.36 5.41 7.17
C VAL A 245 -10.80 5.88 7.04
N MET A 246 -11.73 4.98 6.72
CA MET A 246 -13.15 5.24 6.51
C MET A 246 -13.98 4.32 7.41
N ALA A 247 -14.89 4.92 8.18
CA ALA A 247 -15.83 4.21 9.02
C ALA A 247 -17.26 4.37 8.51
N PHE A 248 -17.99 3.25 8.49
CA PHE A 248 -19.36 3.21 7.98
C PHE A 248 -20.15 2.06 8.61
N VAL A 249 -21.47 2.12 8.47
CA VAL A 249 -22.43 1.12 8.96
C VAL A 249 -23.48 0.86 7.87
N LYS A 250 -24.29 -0.18 8.01
CA LYS A 250 -25.41 -0.39 7.09
C LYS A 250 -26.47 0.70 7.25
N ASN A 251 -27.09 1.11 6.15
CA ASN A 251 -28.21 2.05 6.17
C ASN A 251 -29.55 1.30 6.29
N VAL A 252 -29.88 0.80 7.47
CA VAL A 252 -31.14 0.08 7.74
C VAL A 252 -32.20 1.08 8.23
N GLY A 253 -33.30 1.23 7.47
CA GLY A 253 -34.50 1.94 7.92
C GLY A 253 -34.48 3.48 7.85
N GLN A 254 -33.37 4.11 7.45
CA GLN A 254 -33.36 5.52 7.06
C GLN A 254 -33.23 5.58 5.54
N GLY A 255 -34.17 6.24 4.84
CA GLY A 255 -34.11 6.41 3.38
C GLY A 255 -32.75 6.97 2.91
N PRO A 256 -32.47 6.97 1.60
CA PRO A 256 -31.18 7.44 1.09
C PRO A 256 -30.91 8.87 1.56
N ARG A 257 -30.01 9.00 2.56
CA ARG A 257 -29.42 10.28 2.93
C ARG A 257 -28.05 10.27 2.32
N HIS A 258 -27.89 10.98 1.20
CA HIS A 258 -26.57 11.43 0.81
C HIS A 258 -26.03 12.23 1.98
N ALA A 259 -24.97 11.74 2.62
CA ALA A 259 -24.22 12.60 3.51
C ALA A 259 -23.76 13.81 2.65
N ALA A 260 -23.82 15.02 3.19
CA ALA A 260 -23.19 16.13 2.50
C ALA A 260 -21.74 15.72 2.19
N GLU A 261 -21.32 15.82 0.92
CA GLU A 261 -19.98 15.41 0.50
C GLU A 261 -18.96 16.05 1.45
N THR A 262 -18.23 15.20 2.18
CA THR A 262 -17.31 15.72 3.21
C THR A 262 -16.00 16.23 2.62
N SER A 263 -15.79 16.01 1.32
CA SER A 263 -14.64 16.49 0.57
C SER A 263 -14.99 16.63 -0.92
N PRO A 264 -14.43 17.64 -1.61
CA PRO A 264 -14.67 17.81 -3.04
C PRO A 264 -14.09 16.64 -3.84
N ALA A 265 -14.77 16.26 -4.92
CA ALA A 265 -14.28 15.24 -5.83
C ALA A 265 -12.91 15.61 -6.44
N VAL A 266 -12.04 14.60 -6.56
CA VAL A 266 -10.77 14.74 -7.25
C VAL A 266 -11.04 15.05 -8.73
N ASN A 267 -10.48 16.16 -9.21
CA ASN A 267 -10.61 16.58 -10.61
C ASN A 267 -9.49 15.96 -11.47
N PRO A 268 -9.80 15.24 -12.57
CA PRO A 268 -8.80 14.72 -13.50
C PRO A 268 -7.78 15.74 -14.03
N ALA A 269 -8.17 17.00 -14.20
CA ALA A 269 -7.25 18.07 -14.62
C ALA A 269 -6.18 18.35 -13.56
N SER A 270 -6.58 18.45 -12.29
CA SER A 270 -5.65 18.64 -11.17
C SER A 270 -4.72 17.46 -10.97
N VAL A 271 -5.17 16.23 -11.26
CA VAL A 271 -4.29 15.04 -11.25
C VAL A 271 -3.22 15.14 -12.34
N ARG A 272 -3.59 15.53 -13.56
CA ARG A 272 -2.63 15.75 -14.66
C ARG A 272 -1.62 16.84 -14.33
N GLU A 273 -2.06 17.96 -13.77
CA GLU A 273 -1.17 19.06 -13.35
C GLU A 273 -0.15 18.60 -12.30
N ALA A 274 -0.63 17.87 -11.28
CA ALA A 274 0.23 17.28 -10.27
C ALA A 274 1.23 16.29 -10.87
N TYR A 275 0.79 15.43 -11.78
CA TYR A 275 1.68 14.48 -12.46
C TYR A 275 2.75 15.18 -13.30
N GLU A 276 2.41 16.24 -14.01
CA GLU A 276 3.39 17.04 -14.77
C GLU A 276 4.39 17.75 -13.85
N LEU A 277 3.97 18.17 -12.65
CA LEU A 277 4.91 18.66 -11.63
C LEU A 277 5.85 17.55 -11.14
N PHE A 278 5.31 16.36 -10.85
CA PHE A 278 6.10 15.18 -10.49
C PHE A 278 7.13 14.82 -11.57
N ARG A 279 6.74 14.78 -12.85
CA ARG A 279 7.65 14.48 -13.96
C ARG A 279 8.79 15.48 -14.08
N ARG A 280 8.51 16.78 -13.95
CA ARG A 280 9.55 17.82 -13.93
C ARG A 280 10.53 17.62 -12.79
N GLN A 281 10.03 17.23 -11.62
CA GLN A 281 10.85 16.90 -10.48
C GLN A 281 11.74 15.67 -10.75
N MET A 282 11.18 14.59 -11.29
CA MET A 282 11.96 13.39 -11.65
C MET A 282 13.05 13.72 -12.68
N ALA A 283 12.74 14.53 -13.69
CA ALA A 283 13.71 15.00 -14.67
C ALA A 283 14.85 15.81 -14.03
N SER A 284 14.51 16.70 -13.09
CA SER A 284 15.51 17.47 -12.33
C SER A 284 16.39 16.56 -11.47
N THR A 285 15.82 15.59 -10.77
CA THR A 285 16.59 14.63 -9.97
C THR A 285 17.51 13.79 -10.85
N ASN A 286 17.02 13.32 -12.01
CA ASN A 286 17.83 12.57 -12.97
C ASN A 286 19.02 13.41 -13.49
N ALA A 287 18.80 14.71 -13.76
CA ALA A 287 19.88 15.61 -14.16
C ALA A 287 20.98 15.72 -13.07
N VAL A 288 20.59 15.82 -11.79
CA VAL A 288 21.54 15.82 -10.66
C VAL A 288 22.28 14.49 -10.54
N LEU A 289 21.58 13.36 -10.65
CA LEU A 289 22.20 12.02 -10.63
C LEU A 289 23.24 11.85 -11.74
N ASN A 290 22.96 12.36 -12.95
CA ASN A 290 23.90 12.30 -14.06
C ASN A 290 25.15 13.16 -13.83
N GLN A 291 25.06 14.29 -13.12
CA GLN A 291 26.23 15.08 -12.73
C GLN A 291 27.12 14.35 -11.71
N LEU A 292 26.55 13.44 -10.93
CA LEU A 292 27.29 12.62 -9.96
C LEU A 292 27.91 11.36 -10.60
N ARG A 293 27.71 11.12 -11.90
CA ARG A 293 28.28 9.95 -12.59
C ARG A 293 29.82 9.98 -12.52
N GLY A 294 30.42 8.85 -12.19
CA GLY A 294 31.87 8.74 -11.96
C GLY A 294 32.32 9.18 -10.56
N THR A 295 31.41 9.71 -9.74
CA THR A 295 31.63 9.87 -8.29
C THR A 295 31.08 8.66 -7.53
N ARG A 296 31.36 8.58 -6.23
CA ARG A 296 30.82 7.52 -5.37
C ARG A 296 29.39 7.86 -4.95
N VAL A 297 28.43 7.13 -5.50
CA VAL A 297 27.00 7.28 -5.17
C VAL A 297 26.43 5.96 -4.70
N TYR A 298 25.73 5.96 -3.56
CA TYR A 298 24.97 4.80 -3.08
C TYR A 298 23.47 5.12 -3.08
N GLY A 299 22.64 4.12 -3.37
CA GLY A 299 21.23 4.14 -2.98
C GLY A 299 21.08 3.81 -1.49
N TYR A 300 20.04 4.28 -0.82
CA TYR A 300 19.73 3.86 0.56
C TYR A 300 18.25 3.48 0.69
N GLY A 301 18.04 2.22 1.04
CA GLY A 301 16.78 1.50 1.16
C GLY A 301 16.47 0.71 -0.10
N ALA A 302 16.62 -0.61 -0.04
CA ALA A 302 16.27 -1.55 -1.10
C ALA A 302 14.76 -1.82 -1.13
N SER A 303 13.99 -0.78 -1.45
CA SER A 303 12.53 -0.84 -1.58
C SER A 303 12.10 -1.67 -2.79
N ALA A 304 10.96 -2.37 -2.64
CA ALA A 304 10.27 -3.05 -3.74
C ALA A 304 9.79 -2.08 -4.83
N MET A 305 9.61 -0.80 -4.47
CA MET A 305 9.14 0.28 -5.34
C MET A 305 10.26 0.96 -6.14
N LEU A 306 11.53 0.66 -5.87
CA LEU A 306 12.65 1.32 -6.56
C LEU A 306 12.58 1.21 -8.10
N PRO A 307 12.17 0.07 -8.70
CA PRO A 307 11.98 -0.01 -10.15
C PRO A 307 10.95 1.00 -10.69
N ILE A 308 9.86 1.25 -9.96
CA ILE A 308 8.84 2.24 -10.36
C ILE A 308 9.44 3.65 -10.35
N LEU A 309 10.16 3.99 -9.28
CA LEU A 309 10.87 5.28 -9.18
C LEU A 309 11.91 5.46 -10.30
N ALA A 310 12.70 4.42 -10.59
CA ALA A 310 13.70 4.41 -11.65
C ALA A 310 13.07 4.63 -13.04
N SER A 311 11.92 4.01 -13.29
CA SER A 311 11.13 4.22 -14.52
C SER A 311 10.71 5.67 -14.67
N HIS A 312 10.16 6.29 -13.62
CA HIS A 312 9.79 7.71 -13.65
C HIS A 312 10.96 8.67 -13.77
N LEU A 313 12.13 8.33 -13.22
CA LEU A 313 13.37 9.09 -13.41
C LEU A 313 13.89 9.01 -14.85
N GLY A 314 13.53 7.96 -15.59
CA GLY A 314 14.14 7.63 -16.87
C GLY A 314 15.62 7.28 -16.70
N ASN A 315 15.95 6.53 -15.64
CA ASN A 315 17.33 6.17 -15.28
C ASN A 315 17.34 4.78 -14.64
N ASP A 316 18.16 3.86 -15.17
CA ASP A 316 18.33 2.50 -14.63
C ASP A 316 19.14 2.43 -13.33
N LEU A 317 19.62 3.59 -12.88
CA LEU A 317 20.43 3.79 -11.68
C LEU A 317 21.77 3.04 -11.70
N SER A 318 22.25 2.62 -12.87
CA SER A 318 23.56 1.96 -13.06
C SER A 318 24.76 2.78 -12.55
N LEU A 319 24.58 4.08 -12.30
CA LEU A 319 25.57 4.95 -11.67
C LEU A 319 25.79 4.67 -10.17
N LEU A 320 24.84 3.99 -9.51
CA LEU A 320 24.93 3.66 -8.10
C LEU A 320 25.92 2.50 -7.91
N THR A 321 26.82 2.64 -6.94
CA THR A 321 27.76 1.59 -6.56
C THR A 321 27.05 0.36 -5.99
N ALA A 322 26.02 0.61 -5.17
CA ALA A 322 25.12 -0.39 -4.60
C ALA A 322 23.89 0.32 -4.00
N VAL A 323 22.85 -0.45 -3.66
CA VAL A 323 21.78 0.01 -2.78
C VAL A 323 22.04 -0.53 -1.38
N LEU A 324 22.12 0.35 -0.39
CA LEU A 324 22.33 -0.02 1.00
C LEU A 324 20.99 -0.33 1.67
N ASP A 325 20.87 -1.44 2.39
CA ASP A 325 19.66 -1.77 3.15
C ASP A 325 20.00 -2.38 4.50
N ASP A 326 19.30 -1.96 5.55
CA ASP A 326 19.53 -2.43 6.91
C ASP A 326 19.06 -3.88 7.13
N ASP A 327 18.21 -4.42 6.25
CA ASP A 327 17.75 -5.80 6.29
C ASP A 327 18.88 -6.76 5.86
N PRO A 328 19.46 -7.55 6.80
CA PRO A 328 20.57 -8.44 6.48
C PRO A 328 20.16 -9.58 5.53
N THR A 329 18.86 -9.88 5.42
CA THR A 329 18.37 -10.94 4.51
C THR A 329 18.44 -10.51 3.04
N LYS A 330 18.57 -9.21 2.78
CA LYS A 330 18.73 -8.65 1.43
C LYS A 330 20.17 -8.47 1.00
N ASP A 331 21.14 -8.59 1.92
CA ASP A 331 22.55 -8.46 1.57
C ASP A 331 22.95 -9.49 0.51
N GLY A 332 23.61 -9.03 -0.56
CA GLY A 332 23.99 -9.89 -1.68
C GLY A 332 22.93 -10.03 -2.78
N LEU A 333 21.65 -9.75 -2.51
CA LEU A 333 20.59 -9.86 -3.52
C LEU A 333 20.73 -8.76 -4.58
N CYS A 334 20.20 -9.04 -5.77
CA CYS A 334 20.09 -8.13 -6.90
C CYS A 334 18.62 -7.83 -7.17
N TYR A 335 18.35 -6.66 -7.75
CA TYR A 335 17.05 -6.37 -8.33
C TYR A 335 16.88 -7.16 -9.63
N GLY A 336 15.69 -7.71 -9.88
CA GLY A 336 15.39 -8.41 -11.13
C GLY A 336 15.25 -7.46 -12.33
N ASN A 337 14.92 -6.18 -12.06
CA ASN A 337 14.55 -5.19 -13.08
C ASN A 337 15.54 -4.03 -13.19
N LEU A 338 16.56 -4.00 -12.33
CA LEU A 338 17.56 -2.95 -12.28
C LEU A 338 18.94 -3.58 -12.16
N PRO A 339 19.99 -2.99 -12.75
CA PRO A 339 21.37 -3.44 -12.66
C PRO A 339 21.98 -3.08 -11.29
N LEU A 340 21.28 -3.38 -10.20
CA LEU A 340 21.60 -2.95 -8.85
C LEU A 340 21.74 -4.15 -7.92
N THR A 341 22.80 -4.13 -7.14
CA THR A 341 23.02 -5.08 -6.05
C THR A 341 22.82 -4.41 -4.70
N ILE A 342 22.25 -5.17 -3.77
CA ILE A 342 21.98 -4.75 -2.40
C ILE A 342 23.18 -5.12 -1.52
N ARG A 343 23.53 -4.21 -0.61
CA ARG A 343 24.63 -4.37 0.34
C ARG A 343 24.22 -3.93 1.74
N SER A 344 24.75 -4.59 2.75
CA SER A 344 24.62 -4.11 4.12
C SER A 344 25.38 -2.79 4.34
N PRO A 345 24.77 -1.78 5.01
CA PRO A 345 25.45 -0.52 5.36
C PRO A 345 26.66 -0.71 6.28
N SER A 346 26.77 -1.83 7.02
CA SER A 346 27.90 -2.07 7.92
C SER A 346 29.21 -2.38 7.20
N GLY A 347 29.14 -2.82 5.94
CA GLY A 347 30.31 -3.08 5.10
C GLY A 347 30.87 -1.83 4.40
N VAL A 348 30.23 -0.67 4.53
CA VAL A 348 30.62 0.56 3.84
C VAL A 348 31.33 1.51 4.80
N LEU A 349 32.66 1.57 4.67
CA LEU A 349 33.54 2.36 5.55
C LEU A 349 33.64 3.85 5.18
N ASP A 350 33.18 4.24 3.99
CA ASP A 350 33.50 5.53 3.37
C ASP A 350 32.23 6.27 2.91
N LEU A 351 31.27 6.45 3.84
CA LEU A 351 30.04 7.20 3.57
C LEU A 351 30.26 8.71 3.56
N ASP A 352 31.27 9.20 4.29
CA ASP A 352 31.56 10.63 4.44
C ASP A 352 31.87 11.30 3.09
N ASP A 353 32.59 10.60 2.20
CA ASP A 353 32.91 11.09 0.85
C ASP A 353 31.88 10.66 -0.24
N ALA A 354 30.83 9.93 0.14
CA ALA A 354 29.82 9.45 -0.79
C ALA A 354 28.60 10.38 -0.90
N SER A 355 27.97 10.40 -2.08
CA SER A 355 26.62 10.95 -2.23
C SER A 355 25.60 9.84 -2.02
N ILE A 356 24.52 10.12 -1.29
CA ILE A 356 23.48 9.14 -0.98
C ILE A 356 22.19 9.53 -1.68
N PHE A 357 21.69 8.67 -2.57
CA PHE A 357 20.38 8.78 -3.17
C PHE A 357 19.36 7.98 -2.36
N LEU A 358 18.29 8.62 -1.90
CA LEU A 358 17.26 7.94 -1.13
C LEU A 358 16.35 7.12 -2.03
N THR A 359 16.38 5.79 -1.87
CA THR A 359 15.68 4.83 -2.73
C THR A 359 14.46 4.18 -2.06
N ALA A 360 14.33 4.25 -0.73
CA ALA A 360 13.12 3.87 -0.01
C ALA A 360 12.35 5.11 0.50
N LEU A 361 11.50 5.68 -0.36
CA LEU A 361 10.80 6.94 -0.10
C LEU A 361 9.83 6.87 1.09
N ASP A 362 9.25 5.70 1.34
CA ASP A 362 8.33 5.50 2.47
C ASP A 362 9.04 5.45 3.83
N ASN A 363 10.35 5.19 3.83
CA ASN A 363 11.18 5.14 5.04
C ASN A 363 12.17 6.32 5.10
N VAL A 364 11.86 7.45 4.42
CA VAL A 364 12.77 8.60 4.33
C VAL A 364 13.16 9.14 5.71
N LYS A 365 12.24 9.22 6.66
CA LYS A 365 12.51 9.79 8.00
C LYS A 365 13.58 8.99 8.76
N PRO A 366 13.40 7.67 9.04
CA PRO A 366 14.42 6.91 9.75
C PRO A 366 15.75 6.83 8.98
N ILE A 367 15.72 6.77 7.65
CA ILE A 367 16.96 6.79 6.84
C ILE A 367 17.68 8.14 7.00
N MET A 368 16.96 9.25 6.85
CA MET A 368 17.51 10.60 6.97
C MET A 368 18.11 10.83 8.36
N THR A 369 17.44 10.38 9.44
CA THR A 369 17.99 10.47 10.81
C THR A 369 19.35 9.78 10.92
N LYS A 370 19.51 8.58 10.34
CA LYS A 370 20.81 7.86 10.34
C LYS A 370 21.86 8.57 9.50
N LEU A 371 21.49 9.02 8.30
CA LEU A 371 22.41 9.68 7.37
C LEU A 371 22.92 11.01 7.93
N LEU A 372 22.08 11.80 8.59
CA LEU A 372 22.50 13.05 9.24
C LEU A 372 23.58 12.80 10.31
N ALA A 373 23.50 11.68 11.03
CA ALA A 373 24.53 11.29 12.01
C ALA A 373 25.85 10.85 11.34
N ARG A 374 25.78 10.30 10.12
CA ARG A 374 26.94 9.83 9.34
C ARG A 374 27.54 10.88 8.40
N ARG A 375 26.88 12.03 8.22
CA ARG A 375 27.37 13.19 7.45
C ARG A 375 27.96 12.86 6.06
N PRO A 376 27.21 12.17 5.17
CA PRO A 376 27.67 11.96 3.80
C PRO A 376 27.84 13.30 3.07
N LYS A 377 28.67 13.29 2.03
CA LYS A 377 28.95 14.48 1.21
C LYS A 377 27.69 15.17 0.71
N HIS A 378 26.75 14.39 0.18
CA HIS A 378 25.44 14.88 -0.25
C HIS A 378 24.34 13.87 0.07
N ILE A 379 23.12 14.35 0.33
CA ILE A 379 21.92 13.52 0.38
C ILE A 379 20.96 14.03 -0.69
N LEU A 380 20.61 13.17 -1.64
CA LEU A 380 19.66 13.45 -2.70
C LEU A 380 18.33 12.75 -2.40
N TYR A 381 17.28 13.56 -2.26
CA TYR A 381 15.90 13.10 -2.12
C TYR A 381 15.15 13.44 -3.42
N PRO A 382 14.48 12.48 -4.09
CA PRO A 382 13.83 12.73 -5.37
C PRO A 382 12.52 13.52 -5.26
N LEU A 383 11.96 13.69 -4.05
CA LEU A 383 10.70 14.41 -3.82
C LEU A 383 10.94 15.76 -3.11
N HIS A 384 9.92 16.62 -3.10
CA HIS A 384 10.02 18.01 -2.61
C HIS A 384 9.46 18.17 -1.19
N LEU A 385 8.71 17.18 -0.68
CA LEU A 385 8.11 17.17 0.65
C LEU A 385 8.61 15.94 1.42
N ILE A 386 9.12 16.16 2.63
CA ILE A 386 9.55 15.11 3.58
C ILE A 386 8.51 14.96 4.70
#